data_AF-A0A943GNN3-F1
#
_entry.id   AF-A0A943GNN3-F1
#
_cell.length_a   1.000
_cell.length_b   1.000
_cell.length_c   1.000
_cell.angle_alpha   90.00
_cell.angle_beta   90.00
_cell.angle_gamma   90.00
#
_symmetry.space_group_name_H-M   'P 1'
#
loop_
_entity.id
_entity.type
_entity.pdbx_description
1 polymer ?
#
loop_
_entity_poly.entity_id
_entity_poly.type
_entity_poly.pdbx_seq_one_letter_code
_entity_poly.pdbx_strand_id
1 'polypeptide(L)' 'MDARAARILMESGMNCVGCAASAGETLEEAAREHGIDPVLLVRKLNLRLLGEL' A
#
# COMPACT_ATOMS: atom_id res chain seq x y z
N MET A 1 -9.18 5.53 -6.10
CA MET A 1 -8.36 4.36 -5.72
C MET A 1 -9.14 3.08 -6.04
N ASP A 2 -8.51 2.06 -6.63
CA ASP A 2 -9.14 0.72 -6.81
C ASP A 2 -9.40 0.11 -5.42
N ALA A 3 -10.64 -0.31 -5.16
CA ALA A 3 -11.05 -0.87 -3.87
C ALA A 3 -10.27 -2.13 -3.48
N ARG A 4 -9.81 -2.92 -4.47
CA ARG A 4 -8.96 -4.09 -4.22
C ARG A 4 -7.57 -3.68 -3.77
N ALA A 5 -6.99 -2.66 -4.41
CA ALA A 5 -5.69 -2.12 -4.03
C ALA A 5 -5.73 -1.56 -2.60
N ALA A 6 -6.78 -0.79 -2.27
CA ALA A 6 -7.01 -0.28 -0.92
C ALA A 6 -7.02 -1.42 0.12
N ARG A 7 -7.77 -2.50 -0.15
CA ARG A 7 -7.84 -3.66 0.74
C ARG A 7 -6.47 -4.33 0.96
N ILE A 8 -5.72 -4.56 -0.12
CA ILE A 8 -4.39 -5.20 -0.06
C ILE A 8 -3.40 -4.34 0.74
N LEU A 9 -3.46 -3.01 0.55
CA LEU A 9 -2.63 -2.05 1.27
C LEU A 9 -2.94 -2.04 2.77
N MET A 10 -4.22 -1.99 3.15
CA MET A 10 -4.65 -2.09 4.55
C MET A 10 -4.21 -3.42 5.19
N GLU A 11 -4.39 -4.55 4.48
CA GLU A 11 -3.90 -5.88 4.92
C GLU A 11 -2.36 -5.94 5.03
N SER A 12 -1.63 -4.97 4.47
CA SER A 12 -0.18 -4.85 4.54
C SER A 12 0.29 -3.77 5.52
N GLY A 13 -0.60 -3.28 6.38
CA GLY A 13 -0.30 -2.30 7.43
C GLY A 13 -0.51 -0.84 7.02
N MET A 14 -0.92 -0.56 5.77
CA MET A 14 -1.19 0.79 5.28
C MET A 14 -2.63 1.22 5.55
N ASN A 15 -3.03 1.25 6.83
CA ASN A 15 -4.41 1.60 7.22
C ASN A 15 -4.78 3.07 6.92
N CYS A 16 -3.78 3.94 6.77
CA CYS A 16 -3.95 5.37 6.51
C CYS A 16 -4.26 5.69 5.05
N VAL A 17 -4.18 4.73 4.12
CA VAL A 17 -4.27 4.96 2.66
C VAL A 17 -5.58 5.65 2.20
N GLY A 18 -6.64 5.61 3.00
CA GLY A 18 -7.90 6.31 2.75
C GLY A 18 -8.06 7.67 3.46
N CYS A 19 -7.07 8.11 4.25
CA CYS A 19 -7.13 9.36 4.99
C CYS A 19 -6.82 10.55 4.07
N ALA A 20 -7.53 11.67 4.24
CA ALA A 20 -7.27 12.88 3.46
C ALA A 20 -5.84 13.43 3.69
N ALA A 21 -5.27 13.21 4.88
CA ALA A 21 -3.90 13.60 5.20
C ALA A 21 -2.86 12.81 4.38
N SER A 22 -3.20 11.59 3.95
CA SER A 22 -2.37 10.68 3.17
C SER A 22 -2.58 10.81 1.65
N ALA A 23 -3.43 11.73 1.19
CA ALA A 23 -3.74 11.86 -0.23
C ALA A 23 -2.59 12.43 -1.08
N GLY A 24 -1.58 13.04 -0.44
CA GLY A 24 -0.43 13.66 -1.10
C GLY A 24 0.90 12.93 -0.95
N GLU A 25 0.96 11.86 -0.15
CA GLU A 25 2.18 11.07 0.03
C GLU A 25 2.30 9.98 -1.03
N THR A 26 3.54 9.65 -1.38
CA THR A 26 3.84 8.45 -2.18
C THR A 26 3.77 7.21 -1.30
N LEU A 27 3.57 6.05 -1.92
CA LEU A 27 3.59 4.77 -1.21
C LEU A 27 4.96 4.49 -0.57
N GLU A 28 6.04 5.02 -1.14
CA GLU A 28 7.38 4.89 -0.58
C GLU A 28 7.55 5.71 0.70
N GLU A 29 7.14 6.97 0.71
CA GLU A 29 7.17 7.84 1.89
C GLU A 29 6.34 7.24 3.03
N ALA A 30 5.10 6.85 2.73
CA ALA A 30 4.21 6.20 3.68
C ALA A 30 4.82 4.93 4.28
N ALA A 31 5.39 4.06 3.43
CA ALA A 31 6.01 2.82 3.89
C ALA A 31 7.20 3.08 4.82
N ARG A 32 8.02 4.09 4.52
CA ARG A 32 9.20 4.43 5.33
C ARG A 32 8.84 4.97 6.71
N GLU A 33 7.82 5.82 6.82
CA GLU A 33 7.33 6.33 8.12
C GLU A 33 6.79 5.20 9.02
N HIS A 34 6.33 4.10 8.40
CA HIS A 34 5.82 2.93 9.10
C HIS A 34 6.83 1.77 9.21
N GLY A 35 8.10 1.97 8.82
CA GLY A 35 9.14 0.94 8.89
C GLY A 35 8.92 -0.26 7.98
N ILE A 36 8.13 -0.09 6.91
CA ILE A 36 7.81 -1.13 5.92
C ILE A 36 8.72 -0.96 4.71
N ASP A 37 9.25 -2.07 4.19
CA ASP A 37 10.04 -2.06 2.97
C ASP A 37 9.14 -1.70 1.76
N PRO A 38 9.37 -0.55 1.09
CA PRO A 38 8.51 -0.09 0.00
C PRO A 38 8.57 -1.01 -1.23
N VAL A 39 9.72 -1.64 -1.49
CA VAL A 39 9.91 -2.56 -2.62
C VAL A 39 9.10 -3.82 -2.39
N LEU A 40 9.16 -4.39 -1.19
CA LEU A 40 8.37 -5.58 -0.84
C LEU A 40 6.87 -5.28 -0.82
N LEU A 41 6.46 -4.10 -0.36
CA LEU A 41 5.07 -3.66 -0.36
C LEU A 41 4.50 -3.58 -1.78
N VAL A 42 5.20 -2.89 -2.70
CA VAL A 42 4.79 -2.76 -4.11
C VAL A 42 4.76 -4.13 -4.78
N ARG A 43 5.75 -4.99 -4.52
CA ARG A 43 5.79 -6.35 -5.08
C ARG A 43 4.59 -7.17 -4.61
N LYS A 44 4.28 -7.17 -3.31
CA LYS A 44 3.11 -7.86 -2.75
C LYS A 44 1.81 -7.34 -3.35
N LEU A 45 1.69 -6.02 -3.50
CA LEU A 45 0.52 -5.38 -4.14
C LEU A 45 0.33 -5.88 -5.57
N ASN A 46 1.39 -5.84 -6.38
CA ASN A 46 1.33 -6.26 -7.79
C ASN A 46 0.99 -7.74 -7.94
N LEU A 47 1.66 -8.63 -7.17
CA LEU A 47 1.36 -10.07 -7.20
C LEU A 47 -0.12 -10.34 -6.90
N ARG A 48 -0.69 -9.64 -5.92
CA ARG A 48 -2.09 -9.80 -5.52
C ARG A 48 -3.10 -9.17 -6.48
N LEU A 49 -2.73 -8.10 -7.18
CA LEU A 49 -3.59 -7.48 -8.19
C LEU A 49 -3.60 -8.28 -9.50
N LEU A 50 -2.48 -8.90 -9.85
CA LEU A 50 -2.30 -9.68 -11.08
C LEU A 50 -2.74 -11.15 -10.93
N GLY A 51 -3.02 -11.61 -9.70
CA GLY A 51 -3.45 -12.98 -9.44
C GLY A 51 -2.32 -14.00 -9.44
N GLU A 52 -1.11 -13.56 -9.11
CA GLU A 52 0.11 -14.38 -9.07
C GLU A 52 0.41 -14.91 -7.65
N LEU A 53 -0.60 -14.99 -6.78
CA LEU A 53 -0.50 -15.36 -5.37
C LEU A 53 -1.73 -16.13 -4.88
#